data_AF-A0A7Y5L4V8-F1
#
_entry.id   AF-A0A7Y5L4V8-F1
#
_cell.length_a   1.000
_cell.length_b   1.000
_cell.length_c   1.000
_cell.angle_alpha   90.00
_cell.angle_beta   90.00
_cell.angle_gamma   90.00
#
_symmetry.space_group_name_H-M   'P 1'
#
loop_
_entity.id
_entity.type
_entity.pdbx_description
1 polymer ?
#
loop_
_entity_poly.entity_id
_entity_poly.type
_entity_poly.pdbx_seq_one_letter_code
_entity_poly.pdbx_strand_id
1 'polypeptide(L)'
;MNREKILSTLGKFVPVEVRADLSDLSKRSRQILRVLLNAVEITDEIFLQQSFSRNPEIRKNLTESGNAEELEFFDLMAGPFDRLNHDECLIGNYTKPAGAGFYPDELTRDEAEAYIQGAPALRLPDIISPYSVIIRNENGHLEPVMYSCRYRLLIYKLSDILKQAAHYAEAGALKSFLNHRADDLLSDNYENSEIAWVLCDDDELEIVAGP
;
A
#
# COMPACT_ATOMS: atom_id res chain seq x y z
N MET A 1 6.41 -19.54 -24.08
CA MET A 1 6.50 -18.14 -24.52
C MET A 1 6.52 -17.16 -23.34
N ASN A 2 5.58 -17.23 -22.37
CA ASN A 2 5.59 -16.31 -21.22
C ASN A 2 6.76 -16.56 -20.24
N ARG A 3 7.12 -17.83 -19.96
CA ARG A 3 8.26 -18.15 -19.06
C ARG A 3 9.58 -17.48 -19.48
N GLU A 4 9.92 -17.52 -20.76
CA GLU A 4 11.15 -16.88 -21.27
C GLU A 4 11.11 -15.36 -21.11
N LYS A 5 9.94 -14.73 -21.33
CA LYS A 5 9.75 -13.30 -21.07
C LYS A 5 9.90 -12.98 -19.59
N ILE A 6 9.32 -13.79 -18.70
CA ILE A 6 9.45 -13.66 -17.24
C ILE A 6 10.92 -13.69 -16.83
N LEU A 7 11.65 -14.74 -17.23
CA LEU A 7 13.08 -14.87 -16.92
C LEU A 7 13.91 -13.73 -17.52
N SER A 8 13.60 -13.30 -18.74
CA SER A 8 14.25 -12.15 -19.37
C SER A 8 13.98 -10.84 -18.63
N THR A 9 12.79 -10.65 -18.06
CA THR A 9 12.46 -9.45 -17.29
C THR A 9 13.06 -9.51 -15.89
N LEU A 10 13.02 -10.65 -15.20
CA LEU A 10 13.72 -10.86 -13.93
C LEU A 10 15.23 -10.55 -14.07
N GLY A 11 15.86 -10.99 -15.17
CA GLY A 11 17.27 -10.72 -15.45
C GLY A 11 17.65 -9.25 -15.63
N LYS A 12 16.67 -8.33 -15.74
CA LYS A 12 16.92 -6.87 -15.75
C LYS A 12 17.12 -6.30 -14.34
N PHE A 13 16.68 -7.01 -13.30
CA PHE A 13 16.83 -6.61 -11.91
C PHE A 13 18.06 -7.29 -11.34
N VAL A 14 19.10 -6.51 -11.08
CA VAL A 14 20.32 -7.00 -10.45
C VAL A 14 20.12 -7.02 -8.94
N PRO A 15 20.17 -8.18 -8.26
CA PRO A 15 20.06 -8.22 -6.82
C PRO A 15 21.23 -7.47 -6.17
N VAL A 16 20.91 -6.49 -5.33
CA VAL A 16 21.89 -5.74 -4.55
C VAL A 16 21.56 -5.90 -3.08
N GLU A 17 22.56 -6.24 -2.28
CA GLU A 17 22.41 -6.30 -0.84
C GLU A 17 22.37 -4.88 -0.25
N VAL A 18 21.21 -4.48 0.27
CA VAL A 18 21.06 -3.21 0.98
C VAL A 18 21.51 -3.39 2.42
N ARG A 19 22.61 -2.74 2.80
CA ARG A 19 23.15 -2.73 4.17
C ARG A 19 23.11 -1.32 4.73
N ALA A 20 22.85 -1.23 6.04
CA ALA A 20 22.99 -0.01 6.81
C ALA A 20 23.88 -0.27 8.02
N ASP A 21 24.75 0.68 8.37
CA ASP A 21 25.47 0.65 9.64
C ASP A 21 24.51 1.11 10.75
N LEU A 22 24.26 0.23 11.71
CA LEU A 22 23.34 0.46 12.83
C LEU A 22 24.09 0.58 14.16
N SER A 23 25.42 0.73 14.13
CA SER A 23 26.28 0.76 15.32
C SER A 23 25.98 1.95 16.23
N ASP A 24 25.67 3.11 15.63
CA ASP A 24 25.36 4.36 16.32
C ASP A 24 23.92 4.43 16.86
N LEU A 25 23.02 3.56 16.41
CA LEU A 25 21.64 3.56 16.92
C LEU A 25 21.58 3.26 18.43
N SER A 26 20.83 4.08 19.14
CA SER A 26 20.50 3.83 20.53
C SER A 26 19.74 2.50 20.70
N LYS A 27 19.73 1.97 21.93
CA LYS A 27 18.93 0.77 22.24
C LYS A 27 17.44 0.97 21.96
N ARG A 28 16.94 2.21 22.11
CA ARG A 28 15.54 2.56 21.86
C ARG A 28 15.23 2.59 20.37
N SER A 29 16.04 3.27 19.57
CA SER A 29 15.87 3.32 18.12
C SER A 29 15.95 1.94 17.47
N ARG A 30 16.86 1.08 17.94
CA ARG A 30 16.88 -0.34 17.52
C ARG A 30 15.58 -1.07 17.86
N GLN A 31 14.96 -0.76 18.99
CA GLN A 31 13.69 -1.37 19.37
C GLN A 31 12.52 -0.83 18.54
N ILE A 32 12.49 0.48 18.28
CA ILE A 32 11.52 1.13 17.38
C ILE A 32 11.60 0.47 15.99
N LEU A 33 12.80 0.38 15.41
CA LEU A 33 13.01 -0.24 14.10
C LEU A 33 12.50 -1.69 14.07
N ARG A 34 12.83 -2.51 15.08
CA ARG A 34 12.35 -3.90 15.18
C ARG A 34 10.82 -3.99 15.21
N VAL A 35 10.15 -3.06 15.87
CA VAL A 35 8.68 -3.01 15.90
C VAL A 35 8.14 -2.63 14.53
N LEU A 36 8.69 -1.58 13.92
CA LEU A 36 8.25 -1.08 12.61
C LEU A 36 8.47 -2.07 11.46
N LEU A 37 9.46 -2.96 11.55
CA LEU A 37 9.65 -4.03 10.55
C LEU A 37 8.42 -4.96 10.44
N ASN A 38 7.59 -5.08 11.48
CA ASN A 38 6.35 -5.86 11.40
C ASN A 38 5.27 -5.17 10.55
N ALA A 39 5.44 -3.90 10.19
CA ALA A 39 4.52 -3.18 9.31
C ALA A 39 4.73 -3.50 7.82
N VAL A 40 5.92 -3.96 7.42
CA VAL A 40 6.32 -4.11 6.02
C VAL A 40 5.38 -5.05 5.26
N GLU A 41 5.15 -6.25 5.78
CA GLU A 41 4.26 -7.22 5.13
C GLU A 41 2.82 -6.69 5.00
N ILE A 42 2.38 -5.90 5.98
CA ILE A 42 1.02 -5.33 5.98
C ILE A 42 0.90 -4.22 4.92
N THR A 43 1.91 -3.35 4.81
CA THR A 43 1.94 -2.31 3.77
C THR A 43 2.04 -2.92 2.37
N ASP A 44 2.82 -3.98 2.20
CA ASP A 44 2.92 -4.72 0.94
C ASP A 44 1.56 -5.35 0.57
N GLU A 45 0.84 -5.91 1.53
CA GLU A 45 -0.50 -6.48 1.29
C GLU A 45 -1.52 -5.41 0.85
N ILE A 46 -1.51 -4.22 1.46
CA ILE A 46 -2.38 -3.11 1.06
C ILE A 46 -2.02 -2.66 -0.37
N PHE A 47 -0.74 -2.40 -0.64
CA PHE A 47 -0.28 -1.97 -1.95
C PHE A 47 -0.60 -3.01 -3.03
N LEU A 48 -0.47 -4.29 -2.71
CA LEU A 48 -0.79 -5.36 -3.63
C LEU A 48 -2.27 -5.34 -4.04
N GLN A 49 -3.18 -5.09 -3.09
CA GLN A 49 -4.62 -4.91 -3.37
C GLN A 49 -4.91 -3.65 -4.20
N GLN A 50 -4.18 -2.55 -3.94
CA GLN A 50 -4.31 -1.28 -4.67
C GLN A 50 -3.76 -1.37 -6.10
N SER A 51 -2.72 -2.16 -6.32
CA SER A 51 -2.09 -2.35 -7.62
C SER A 51 -3.04 -3.07 -8.61
N PHE A 52 -3.76 -4.08 -8.14
CA PHE A 52 -4.79 -4.78 -8.89
C PHE A 52 -5.70 -5.59 -7.95
N SER A 53 -7.01 -5.44 -8.10
CA SER A 53 -8.03 -6.05 -7.24
C SER A 53 -7.91 -7.58 -7.10
N ARG A 54 -7.43 -8.25 -8.15
CA ARG A 54 -7.29 -9.73 -8.21
C ARG A 54 -5.97 -10.26 -7.66
N ASN A 55 -5.02 -9.39 -7.34
CA ASN A 55 -3.69 -9.82 -6.90
C ASN A 55 -3.70 -10.77 -5.70
N PRO A 56 -4.54 -10.61 -4.65
CA PRO A 56 -4.56 -11.55 -3.54
C PRO A 56 -4.87 -12.99 -3.96
N GLU A 57 -5.83 -13.17 -4.88
CA GLU A 57 -6.18 -14.49 -5.42
C GLU A 57 -5.06 -15.05 -6.30
N ILE A 58 -4.50 -14.22 -7.19
CA ILE A 58 -3.41 -14.63 -8.09
C ILE A 58 -2.19 -15.08 -7.27
N ARG A 59 -1.76 -14.29 -6.27
CA ARG A 59 -0.61 -14.61 -5.43
C ARG A 59 -0.79 -15.91 -4.67
N LYS A 60 -1.99 -16.13 -4.13
CA LYS A 60 -2.36 -17.38 -3.45
C LYS A 60 -2.21 -18.57 -4.39
N ASN A 61 -2.78 -18.50 -5.59
CA ASN A 61 -2.71 -19.57 -6.59
C ASN A 61 -1.26 -19.85 -7.02
N LEU A 62 -0.45 -18.81 -7.22
CA LEU A 62 0.98 -18.95 -7.55
C LEU A 62 1.76 -19.67 -6.44
N THR A 63 1.51 -19.27 -5.19
CA THR A 63 2.13 -19.91 -4.02
C THR A 63 1.76 -21.40 -3.92
N GLU A 64 0.48 -21.73 -4.13
CA GLU A 64 0.00 -23.12 -4.11
C GLU A 64 0.53 -23.96 -5.29
N SER A 65 0.75 -23.34 -6.45
CA SER A 65 1.30 -24.02 -7.63
C SER A 65 2.78 -24.39 -7.51
N GLY A 66 3.52 -23.70 -6.64
CA GLY A 66 4.97 -23.87 -6.49
C GLY A 66 5.82 -23.32 -7.65
N ASN A 67 5.24 -22.53 -8.55
CA ASN A 67 6.00 -21.91 -9.64
C ASN A 67 6.82 -20.71 -9.13
N ALA A 68 8.04 -20.99 -8.68
CA ALA A 68 8.92 -19.99 -8.06
C ALA A 68 9.23 -18.79 -8.96
N GLU A 69 9.38 -18.98 -10.27
CA GLU A 69 9.72 -17.91 -11.22
C GLU A 69 8.54 -16.94 -11.43
N GLU A 70 7.32 -17.47 -11.52
CA GLU A 70 6.12 -16.64 -11.61
C GLU A 70 5.86 -15.92 -10.29
N LEU A 71 6.08 -16.58 -9.14
CA LEU A 71 5.93 -15.95 -7.83
C LEU A 71 6.96 -14.82 -7.62
N GLU A 72 8.23 -15.04 -7.97
CA GLU A 72 9.28 -14.02 -7.90
C GLU A 72 8.96 -12.82 -8.79
N PHE A 73 8.55 -13.07 -10.04
CA PHE A 73 8.11 -12.00 -10.94
C PHE A 73 6.91 -11.25 -10.38
N PHE A 74 5.90 -11.97 -9.88
CA PHE A 74 4.69 -11.38 -9.33
C PHE A 74 4.99 -10.48 -8.13
N ASP A 75 5.82 -10.95 -7.20
CA ASP A 75 6.19 -10.21 -5.99
C ASP A 75 7.01 -8.96 -6.36
N LEU A 76 7.97 -9.08 -7.30
CA LEU A 76 8.77 -7.95 -7.77
C LEU A 76 7.95 -6.89 -8.51
N MET A 77 6.95 -7.32 -9.28
CA MET A 77 6.07 -6.43 -10.04
C MET A 77 4.82 -5.99 -9.24
N ALA A 78 4.61 -6.51 -8.03
CA ALA A 78 3.36 -6.37 -7.28
C ALA A 78 2.12 -6.63 -8.16
N GLY A 79 2.15 -7.73 -8.93
CA GLY A 79 1.08 -8.13 -9.84
C GLY A 79 1.55 -8.93 -11.06
N PRO A 80 0.62 -9.37 -11.94
CA PRO A 80 0.92 -10.21 -13.10
C PRO A 80 1.48 -9.43 -14.32
N PHE A 81 1.78 -8.13 -14.17
CA PHE A 81 2.08 -7.20 -15.26
C PHE A 81 3.55 -6.76 -15.26
N ASP A 82 4.19 -6.76 -16.42
CA ASP A 82 5.55 -6.23 -16.58
C ASP A 82 5.55 -4.70 -16.56
N ARG A 83 5.88 -4.12 -15.41
CA ARG A 83 5.95 -2.66 -15.22
C ARG A 83 7.01 -1.99 -16.07
N LEU A 84 8.00 -2.73 -16.58
CA LEU A 84 9.04 -2.21 -17.48
C LEU A 84 8.60 -2.24 -18.95
N ASN A 85 7.49 -2.90 -19.27
CA ASN A 85 6.99 -3.06 -20.63
C ASN A 85 5.49 -2.74 -20.73
N HIS A 86 5.12 -1.50 -20.41
CA HIS A 86 3.76 -0.98 -20.55
C HIS A 86 2.68 -1.86 -19.90
N ASP A 87 2.99 -2.49 -18.77
CA ASP A 87 2.09 -3.38 -18.02
C ASP A 87 1.60 -4.60 -18.84
N GLU A 88 2.45 -5.15 -19.73
CA GLU A 88 2.16 -6.41 -20.43
C GLU A 88 1.90 -7.54 -19.41
N CYS A 89 0.74 -8.20 -19.52
CA CYS A 89 0.40 -9.31 -18.64
C CYS A 89 1.23 -10.56 -19.00
N LEU A 90 2.09 -11.01 -18.08
CA LEU A 90 2.92 -12.21 -18.28
C LEU A 90 2.40 -13.43 -17.52
N ILE A 91 1.56 -13.24 -16.49
CA ILE A 91 0.95 -14.31 -15.69
C ILE A 91 -0.57 -14.32 -15.91
N GLY A 92 -1.11 -15.43 -16.42
CA GLY A 92 -2.53 -15.55 -16.75
C GLY A 92 -2.92 -14.75 -18.00
N ASN A 93 -4.11 -14.17 -18.00
CA ASN A 93 -4.63 -13.38 -19.12
C ASN A 93 -5.52 -12.25 -18.59
N TYR A 94 -4.87 -11.16 -18.16
CA TYR A 94 -5.52 -9.99 -17.57
C TYR A 94 -5.15 -8.74 -18.37
N THR A 95 -6.02 -7.74 -18.32
CA THR A 95 -5.68 -6.37 -18.73
C THR A 95 -5.62 -5.54 -17.46
N LYS A 96 -4.53 -4.80 -17.25
CA LYS A 96 -4.41 -3.95 -16.07
C LYS A 96 -5.45 -2.83 -16.15
N PRO A 97 -6.36 -2.70 -15.18
CA PRO A 97 -7.34 -1.62 -15.18
C PRO A 97 -6.64 -0.26 -15.04
N ALA A 98 -7.12 0.76 -15.77
CA ALA A 98 -6.57 2.12 -15.65
C ALA A 98 -6.75 2.71 -14.25
N GLY A 99 -7.82 2.31 -13.55
CA GLY A 99 -8.09 2.68 -12.17
C GLY A 99 -7.39 1.80 -11.13
N ALA A 100 -6.53 0.87 -11.55
CA ALA A 100 -5.91 -0.14 -10.69
C ALA A 100 -6.96 -0.79 -9.75
N GLY A 101 -6.63 -0.99 -8.47
CA GLY A 101 -7.56 -1.46 -7.44
C GLY A 101 -8.37 -0.34 -6.76
N PHE A 102 -8.34 0.90 -7.26
CA PHE A 102 -9.05 2.05 -6.67
C PHE A 102 -10.47 2.23 -7.20
N TYR A 103 -10.77 1.65 -8.36
CA TYR A 103 -12.08 1.67 -9.01
C TYR A 103 -12.47 0.24 -9.41
N PRO A 104 -13.76 -0.06 -9.65
CA PRO A 104 -14.16 -1.35 -10.20
C PRO A 104 -13.44 -1.60 -11.54
N ASP A 105 -12.98 -2.84 -11.76
CA ASP A 105 -12.20 -3.23 -12.95
C ASP A 105 -12.89 -2.85 -14.27
N GLU A 106 -14.21 -2.92 -14.31
CA GLU A 106 -15.06 -2.64 -15.47
C GLU A 106 -15.46 -1.16 -15.63
N LEU A 107 -15.16 -0.32 -14.63
CA LEU A 107 -15.59 1.08 -14.63
C LEU A 107 -14.86 1.87 -15.70
N THR A 108 -15.63 2.47 -16.62
CA THR A 108 -15.08 3.35 -17.65
C THR A 108 -14.77 4.73 -17.11
N ARG A 109 -13.85 5.46 -17.77
CA ARG A 109 -13.57 6.86 -17.46
C ARG A 109 -14.83 7.72 -17.52
N ASP A 110 -15.64 7.57 -18.57
CA ASP A 110 -16.86 8.36 -18.76
C ASP A 110 -17.89 8.09 -17.65
N GLU A 111 -18.05 6.83 -17.22
CA GLU A 111 -18.93 6.48 -16.10
C GLU A 111 -18.40 7.07 -14.76
N ALA A 112 -17.09 7.01 -14.52
CA ALA A 112 -16.46 7.62 -13.35
C ALA A 112 -16.64 9.15 -13.34
N GLU A 113 -16.42 9.83 -14.47
CA GLU A 113 -16.60 11.27 -14.60
C GLU A 113 -18.07 11.68 -14.41
N ALA A 114 -19.01 10.93 -14.99
CA ALA A 114 -20.44 11.15 -14.79
C ALA A 114 -20.85 10.94 -13.32
N TYR A 115 -20.29 9.93 -12.65
CA TYR A 115 -20.52 9.70 -11.23
C TYR A 115 -20.05 10.87 -10.36
N ILE A 116 -18.84 11.40 -10.62
CA ILE A 116 -18.30 12.55 -9.89
C ILE A 116 -19.13 13.81 -10.15
N GLN A 117 -19.49 14.08 -11.42
CA GLN A 117 -20.27 15.28 -11.78
C GLN A 117 -21.71 15.24 -11.25
N GLY A 118 -22.31 14.05 -11.17
CA GLY A 118 -23.66 13.84 -10.65
C GLY A 118 -23.72 13.74 -9.11
N ALA A 119 -22.58 13.73 -8.42
CA ALA A 119 -22.53 13.53 -6.99
C ALA A 119 -23.13 14.71 -6.20
N PRO A 120 -23.91 14.46 -5.14
CA PRO A 120 -24.30 15.50 -4.20
C PRO A 120 -23.07 16.15 -3.55
N ALA A 121 -23.07 17.47 -3.39
CA ALA A 121 -21.94 18.22 -2.82
C ALA A 121 -21.46 17.69 -1.45
N LEU A 122 -22.37 17.14 -0.65
CA LEU A 122 -22.04 16.54 0.66
C LEU A 122 -21.21 15.26 0.56
N ARG A 123 -21.35 14.49 -0.53
CA ARG A 123 -20.62 13.23 -0.76
C ARG A 123 -19.36 13.41 -1.58
N LEU A 124 -19.24 14.54 -2.28
CA LEU A 124 -18.12 14.81 -3.18
C LEU A 124 -16.75 14.70 -2.49
N PRO A 125 -16.54 15.18 -1.25
CA PRO A 125 -15.25 15.05 -0.56
C PRO A 125 -14.76 13.61 -0.46
N ASP A 126 -15.63 12.67 -0.09
CA ASP A 126 -15.27 11.25 0.01
C ASP A 126 -15.02 10.63 -1.37
N ILE A 127 -15.78 11.05 -2.38
CA ILE A 127 -15.66 10.52 -3.76
C ILE A 127 -14.33 10.90 -4.41
N ILE A 128 -13.84 12.12 -4.17
CA ILE A 128 -12.59 12.61 -4.76
C ILE A 128 -11.41 12.49 -3.80
N SER A 129 -11.62 11.90 -2.63
CA SER A 129 -10.58 11.77 -1.60
C SER A 129 -9.45 10.86 -2.10
N PRO A 130 -8.17 11.25 -1.91
CA PRO A 130 -7.03 10.38 -2.18
C PRO A 130 -6.97 9.16 -1.24
N TYR A 131 -7.80 9.14 -0.20
CA TYR A 131 -7.87 8.09 0.82
C TYR A 131 -9.14 7.25 0.72
N SER A 132 -9.73 7.18 -0.47
CA SER A 132 -10.91 6.38 -0.75
C SER A 132 -10.72 5.50 -1.98
N VAL A 133 -11.44 4.38 -2.01
CA VAL A 133 -11.65 3.61 -3.23
C VAL A 133 -13.12 3.74 -3.63
N ILE A 134 -13.40 3.72 -4.94
CA ILE A 134 -14.76 3.58 -5.43
C ILE A 134 -15.05 2.09 -5.61
N ILE A 135 -16.15 1.63 -5.03
CA ILE A 135 -16.65 0.27 -5.24
C ILE A 135 -18.02 0.30 -5.88
N ARG A 136 -18.41 -0.81 -6.50
CA ARG A 136 -19.79 -1.09 -6.87
C ARG A 136 -20.42 -1.96 -5.78
N ASN A 137 -21.45 -1.45 -5.11
CA ASN A 137 -22.14 -2.17 -4.05
C ASN A 137 -23.09 -3.25 -4.61
N GLU A 138 -23.72 -4.02 -3.72
CA GLU A 138 -24.62 -5.13 -4.09
C GLU A 138 -25.81 -4.70 -4.96
N ASN A 139 -26.21 -3.43 -4.89
CA ASN A 139 -27.29 -2.86 -5.71
C ASN A 139 -26.79 -2.31 -7.07
N GLY A 140 -25.50 -2.44 -7.37
CA GLY A 140 -24.89 -1.96 -8.60
C GLY A 140 -24.51 -0.48 -8.59
N HIS A 141 -24.69 0.23 -7.47
CA HIS A 141 -24.37 1.65 -7.36
C HIS A 141 -22.92 1.86 -6.94
N LEU A 142 -22.31 2.94 -7.46
CA LEU A 142 -20.99 3.38 -7.06
C LEU A 142 -21.05 4.10 -5.70
N GLU A 143 -20.08 3.81 -4.84
CA GLU A 143 -19.90 4.48 -3.56
C GLU A 143 -18.42 4.58 -3.18
N PRO A 144 -17.98 5.67 -2.52
CA PRO A 144 -16.65 5.74 -1.94
C PRO A 144 -16.60 4.91 -0.66
N VAL A 145 -15.48 4.22 -0.47
CA VAL A 145 -15.13 3.53 0.77
C VAL A 145 -13.75 4.01 1.18
N MET A 146 -13.69 4.68 2.33
CA MET A 146 -12.45 5.20 2.88
C MET A 146 -11.46 4.08 3.22
N TYR A 147 -10.16 4.36 3.17
CA TYR A 147 -9.11 3.36 3.37
C TYR A 147 -9.22 2.68 4.74
N SER A 148 -9.46 3.42 5.83
CA SER A 148 -9.69 2.86 7.17
C SER A 148 -10.80 1.81 7.21
N CYS A 149 -11.79 1.91 6.32
CA CYS A 149 -12.85 0.92 6.16
C CYS A 149 -12.45 -0.20 5.18
N ARG A 150 -11.89 0.15 4.02
CA ARG A 150 -11.53 -0.80 2.96
C ARG A 150 -10.47 -1.81 3.40
N TYR A 151 -9.52 -1.36 4.23
CA TYR A 151 -8.37 -2.13 4.71
C TYR A 151 -8.38 -2.28 6.23
N ARG A 152 -9.56 -2.18 6.86
CA ARG A 152 -9.74 -2.06 8.32
C ARG A 152 -8.86 -2.97 9.17
N LEU A 153 -8.79 -4.26 8.84
CA LEU A 153 -7.98 -5.22 9.62
C LEU A 153 -6.48 -4.94 9.52
N LEU A 154 -6.00 -4.56 8.33
CA LEU A 154 -4.59 -4.25 8.06
C LEU A 154 -4.23 -2.90 8.68
N ILE A 155 -5.05 -1.88 8.47
CA ILE A 155 -4.89 -0.54 9.05
C ILE A 155 -4.89 -0.56 10.58
N TYR A 156 -5.77 -1.36 11.21
CA TYR A 156 -5.77 -1.50 12.66
C TYR A 156 -4.45 -2.07 13.18
N LYS A 157 -3.91 -3.11 12.52
CA LYS A 157 -2.61 -3.68 12.88
C LYS A 157 -1.48 -2.67 12.68
N LEU A 158 -1.48 -1.91 11.58
CA LEU A 158 -0.50 -0.86 11.34
C LEU A 158 -0.54 0.23 12.41
N SER A 159 -1.73 0.71 12.76
CA SER A 159 -1.93 1.67 13.85
C SER A 159 -1.38 1.14 15.17
N ASP A 160 -1.66 -0.12 15.51
CA ASP A 160 -1.15 -0.74 16.74
C ASP A 160 0.39 -0.84 16.74
N ILE A 161 1.01 -1.26 15.63
CA ILE A 161 2.47 -1.32 15.47
C ILE A 161 3.10 0.07 15.68
N LEU A 162 2.52 1.11 15.08
CA LEU A 162 3.01 2.48 15.25
C LEU A 162 2.89 2.96 16.70
N LYS A 163 1.79 2.62 17.41
CA LYS A 163 1.64 2.93 18.84
C LYS A 163 2.65 2.17 19.70
N GLN A 164 2.93 0.91 19.39
CA GLN A 164 3.97 0.12 20.05
C GLN A 164 5.36 0.74 19.81
N ALA A 165 5.66 1.19 18.60
CA ALA A 165 6.90 1.90 18.29
C ALA A 165 7.01 3.21 19.10
N ALA A 166 5.92 3.99 19.15
CA ALA A 166 5.84 5.23 19.91
C ALA A 166 6.06 5.05 21.43
N HIS A 167 5.74 3.86 21.97
CA HIS A 167 6.02 3.53 23.37
C HIS A 167 7.52 3.55 23.68
N TYR A 168 8.35 3.09 22.74
CA TYR A 168 9.81 3.04 22.90
C TYR A 168 10.51 4.37 22.61
N ALA A 169 9.85 5.29 21.89
CA ALA A 169 10.34 6.63 21.63
C ALA A 169 10.34 7.51 22.90
N GLU A 170 11.34 8.39 23.00
CA GLU A 170 11.35 9.44 24.02
C GLU A 170 10.22 10.46 23.76
N ALA A 171 9.89 11.27 24.77
CA ALA A 171 8.95 12.36 24.55
C ALA A 171 9.57 13.38 23.59
N GLY A 172 8.95 13.59 22.43
CA GLY A 172 9.50 14.43 21.37
C GLY A 172 8.74 14.28 20.06
N ALA A 173 9.35 14.77 18.97
CA ALA A 173 8.73 14.84 17.65
C ALA A 173 8.44 13.44 17.08
N LEU A 174 9.41 12.51 17.12
CA LEU A 174 9.23 11.13 16.64
C LEU A 174 8.06 10.41 17.31
N LYS A 175 7.95 10.50 18.64
CA LYS A 175 6.83 9.91 19.38
C LYS A 175 5.49 10.53 18.99
N SER A 176 5.48 11.84 18.77
CA SER A 176 4.27 12.56 18.36
C SER A 176 3.85 12.13 16.96
N PHE A 177 4.80 12.07 16.02
CA PHE A 177 4.58 11.56 14.66
C PHE A 177 4.01 10.14 14.67
N LEU A 178 4.64 9.19 15.37
CA LEU A 178 4.19 7.80 15.40
C LEU A 178 2.77 7.66 15.98
N ASN A 179 2.43 8.41 17.03
CA ASN A 179 1.06 8.39 17.59
C ASN A 179 0.05 9.04 16.65
N HIS A 180 0.34 10.22 16.09
CA HIS A 180 -0.55 10.87 15.13
C HIS A 180 -0.76 10.00 13.89
N ARG A 181 0.31 9.44 13.31
CA ARG A 181 0.20 8.58 12.12
C ARG A 181 -0.65 7.35 12.41
N ALA A 182 -0.54 6.79 13.62
CA ALA A 182 -1.40 5.68 14.04
C ALA A 182 -2.88 6.06 14.11
N ASP A 183 -3.23 7.25 14.59
CA ASP A 183 -4.62 7.72 14.69
C ASP A 183 -5.16 8.19 13.32
N ASP A 184 -4.31 8.80 12.51
CA ASP A 184 -4.62 9.28 11.16
C ASP A 184 -4.98 8.11 10.23
N LEU A 185 -4.25 6.98 10.30
CA LEU A 185 -4.61 5.74 9.58
C LEU A 185 -6.04 5.25 9.89
N LEU A 186 -6.52 5.46 11.12
CA LEU A 186 -7.85 5.03 11.55
C LEU A 186 -8.95 6.02 11.19
N SER A 187 -8.60 7.28 10.92
CA SER A 187 -9.54 8.37 10.67
C SER A 187 -9.54 8.86 9.22
N ASP A 188 -8.59 8.41 8.40
CA ASP A 188 -8.32 8.88 7.04
C ASP A 188 -8.05 10.39 6.94
N ASN A 189 -7.65 11.01 8.06
CA ASN A 189 -7.23 12.41 8.11
C ASN A 189 -5.76 12.45 8.51
N TYR A 190 -4.87 12.75 7.56
CA TYR A 190 -3.43 12.68 7.74
C TYR A 190 -2.77 14.01 8.13
N GLU A 191 -3.54 15.10 8.29
CA GLU A 191 -2.99 16.44 8.49
C GLU A 191 -2.06 16.54 9.71
N ASN A 192 -2.46 15.95 10.84
CA ASN A 192 -1.69 16.05 12.10
C ASN A 192 -0.37 15.28 12.02
N SER A 193 -0.36 14.10 11.41
CA SER A 193 0.86 13.32 11.24
C SER A 193 1.76 13.88 10.15
N GLU A 194 1.22 14.49 9.08
CA GLU A 194 2.03 15.19 8.08
C GLU A 194 2.78 16.37 8.70
N ILE A 195 2.10 17.18 9.52
CA ILE A 195 2.76 18.26 10.29
C ILE A 195 3.83 17.69 11.23
N ALA A 196 3.49 16.63 11.98
CA ALA A 196 4.42 16.01 12.91
C ALA A 196 5.62 15.35 12.21
N TRP A 197 5.43 14.82 11.01
CA TRP A 197 6.50 14.25 10.18
C TRP A 197 7.47 15.34 9.72
N VAL A 198 6.96 16.46 9.20
CA VAL A 198 7.80 17.61 8.79
C VAL A 198 8.58 18.20 9.96
N LEU A 199 7.99 18.19 11.16
CA LEU A 199 8.64 18.67 12.38
C LEU A 199 9.51 17.62 13.08
N CYS A 200 9.60 16.40 12.54
CA CYS A 200 10.39 15.33 13.13
C CYS A 200 11.89 15.62 12.94
N ASP A 201 12.58 15.83 14.06
CA ASP A 201 14.00 16.17 14.11
C ASP A 201 14.83 15.09 14.80
N ASP A 202 14.41 13.82 14.69
CA ASP A 202 15.14 12.69 15.26
C ASP A 202 16.44 12.42 14.49
N ASP A 203 17.58 12.48 15.19
CA ASP A 203 18.91 12.34 14.59
C ASP A 203 19.25 10.88 14.20
N GLU A 204 18.48 9.89 14.66
CA GLU A 204 18.75 8.47 14.44
C GLU A 204 17.78 7.81 13.44
N LEU A 205 16.51 8.23 13.40
CA LEU A 205 15.46 7.59 12.62
C LEU A 205 14.60 8.58 11.82
N GLU A 206 14.64 8.45 10.50
CA GLU A 206 13.69 9.06 9.57
C GLU A 206 12.68 8.00 9.10
N ILE A 207 11.38 8.23 9.32
CA ILE A 207 10.33 7.24 9.07
C ILE A 207 9.20 7.87 8.24
N VAL A 208 8.92 7.24 7.10
CA VAL A 208 7.76 7.55 6.24
C VAL A 208 6.87 6.32 6.18
N ALA A 209 5.60 6.46 6.57
CA ALA A 209 4.64 5.35 6.58
C ALA A 209 3.21 5.84 6.36
N GLY A 210 2.65 5.69 5.17
CA GLY A 210 1.32 6.20 4.84
C GLY A 210 0.87 5.85 3.42
N PRO A 211 -0.37 6.17 3.05
CA PRO A 211 -0.91 6.01 1.71
C PRO A 211 -0.29 6.98 0.68
#